data_AF-A0A8B9J841-F1
#
_entry.id   AF-A0A8B9J841-F1
#
_cell.length_a   1.000
_cell.length_b   1.000
_cell.length_c   1.000
_cell.angle_alpha   90.00
_cell.angle_beta   90.00
_cell.angle_gamma   90.00
#
_symmetry.space_group_name_H-M   'P 1'
#
loop_
_entity.id
_entity.type
_entity.pdbx_description
1 polymer ?
#
loop_
_entity_poly.entity_id
_entity_poly.type
_entity_poly.pdbx_seq_one_letter_code
_entity_poly.pdbx_strand_id
1 'polypeptide(L)'
;METAAEDSDSVSSPARLSVSLSDCEEQLDRLQQVELARAVPMSRWRAGTVQAWLEVIMAMPMYIRACAENVKSGKVMLALTDADLEAGLGISNSMHRRKLRLAIEDYRQAESGHGLSKAAELDHHWVAQAWLSEVGLPQYSQFFHTHLVDGRLLSTLTRTDLDKHLHVSKKAHQGSLLLGIQLLHMLNFNKEVYTHTSHT
;
A
#
# COMPACT_ATOMS: atom_id res chain seq x y z
N MET A 1 21.65 38.97 -47.18
CA MET A 1 21.69 37.52 -47.47
C MET A 1 23.15 37.16 -47.30
N GLU A 2 23.62 36.73 -46.14
CA GLU A 2 23.23 35.54 -45.39
C GLU A 2 23.73 35.69 -43.94
N THR A 3 22.88 35.43 -42.95
CA THR A 3 23.26 35.31 -41.53
C THR A 3 23.35 33.83 -41.21
N ALA A 4 24.56 33.31 -40.98
CA ALA A 4 24.76 31.98 -40.40
C ALA A 4 24.96 32.16 -38.89
N ALA A 5 23.99 31.68 -38.11
CA ALA A 5 24.03 31.59 -36.66
C ALA A 5 23.56 30.19 -36.25
N GLU A 6 24.49 29.24 -36.20
CA GLU A 6 24.41 27.94 -35.53
C GLU A 6 25.87 27.69 -35.08
N ASP A 7 26.20 27.56 -33.80
CA ASP A 7 25.90 26.38 -33.00
C ASP A 7 25.97 26.77 -31.51
N SER A 8 24.90 26.51 -30.75
CA SER A 8 24.90 26.68 -29.30
C SER A 8 24.95 25.29 -28.68
N ASP A 9 26.18 24.81 -28.45
CA ASP A 9 26.45 23.56 -27.77
C ASP A 9 25.77 23.55 -26.40
N SER A 10 24.85 22.60 -26.24
CA SER A 10 24.15 22.29 -24.99
C SER A 10 25.13 21.65 -24.01
N VAL A 11 25.85 22.50 -23.26
CA VAL A 11 26.72 22.03 -22.18
C VAL A 11 25.85 21.67 -20.97
N SER A 12 25.32 20.44 -20.97
CA SER A 12 24.76 19.86 -19.75
C SER A 12 25.88 19.75 -18.71
N SER A 13 25.74 20.47 -17.59
CA SER A 13 26.79 20.54 -16.58
C SER A 13 27.02 19.16 -15.93
N PRO A 14 28.28 18.71 -15.72
CA PRO A 14 28.59 17.38 -15.16
C PRO A 14 28.00 17.12 -13.77
N ALA A 15 27.74 18.18 -12.99
CA ALA A 15 27.02 18.09 -11.71
C ALA A 15 25.53 17.70 -11.87
N ARG A 16 24.87 18.12 -12.96
CA ARG A 16 23.48 17.72 -13.24
C ARG A 16 23.40 16.28 -13.72
N LEU A 17 24.35 15.86 -14.56
CA LEU A 17 24.45 14.48 -15.04
C LEU A 17 24.75 13.49 -13.91
N SER A 18 25.64 13.83 -12.97
CA SER A 18 25.98 12.97 -11.83
C SER A 18 24.84 12.80 -10.83
N VAL A 19 24.08 13.86 -10.53
CA VAL A 19 22.86 13.79 -9.69
C VAL A 19 21.79 12.94 -10.36
N SER A 20 21.55 13.13 -11.66
CA SER A 20 20.57 12.32 -12.40
C SER A 20 20.96 10.83 -12.46
N LEU A 21 22.25 10.51 -12.53
CA LEU A 21 22.74 9.13 -12.46
C LEU A 21 22.56 8.51 -11.06
N SER A 22 22.86 9.25 -9.99
CA SER A 22 22.64 8.73 -8.63
C SER A 22 21.17 8.47 -8.33
N ASP A 23 20.29 9.37 -8.77
CA ASP A 23 18.84 9.21 -8.60
C ASP A 23 18.32 7.99 -9.38
N CYS A 24 18.88 7.74 -10.57
CA CYS A 24 18.56 6.55 -11.37
C CYS A 24 19.03 5.25 -10.71
N GLU A 25 20.23 5.24 -10.13
CA GLU A 25 20.77 4.08 -9.40
C GLU A 25 19.94 3.76 -8.15
N GLU A 26 19.55 4.77 -7.37
CA GLU A 26 18.70 4.59 -6.19
C GLU A 26 17.30 4.08 -6.57
N GLN A 27 16.72 4.61 -7.64
CA GLN A 27 15.43 4.13 -8.14
C GLN A 27 15.50 2.68 -8.63
N LEU A 28 16.60 2.30 -9.29
CA LEU A 28 16.81 0.93 -9.75
C LEU A 28 16.98 -0.05 -8.58
N ASP A 29 17.76 0.30 -7.57
CA ASP A 29 17.90 -0.53 -6.36
C ASP A 29 16.55 -0.70 -5.68
N ARG A 30 15.75 0.37 -5.54
CA ARG A 30 14.41 0.28 -4.95
C ARG A 30 13.51 -0.70 -5.73
N LEU A 31 13.51 -0.64 -7.06
CA LEU A 31 12.75 -1.58 -7.89
C LEU A 31 13.22 -3.03 -7.69
N GLN A 32 14.53 -3.24 -7.59
CA GLN A 32 15.10 -4.56 -7.30
C GLN A 32 14.67 -5.07 -5.92
N GLN A 33 14.64 -4.21 -4.90
CA GLN A 33 14.13 -4.57 -3.56
C GLN A 33 12.65 -4.93 -3.59
N VAL A 34 11.83 -4.23 -4.37
CA VAL A 34 10.40 -4.56 -4.53
C VAL A 34 10.22 -5.93 -5.20
N GLU A 35 11.02 -6.25 -6.21
CA GLU A 35 10.96 -7.56 -6.86
C GLU A 35 11.38 -8.69 -5.91
N LEU A 36 12.42 -8.46 -5.11
CA LEU A 36 12.82 -9.39 -4.04
C LEU A 36 11.68 -9.61 -3.04
N ALA A 37 10.94 -8.57 -2.68
CA ALA A 37 9.79 -8.69 -1.79
C ALA A 37 8.64 -9.52 -2.39
N ARG A 38 8.54 -9.63 -3.71
CA ARG A 38 7.54 -10.48 -4.37
C ARG A 38 7.98 -11.93 -4.50
N ALA A 39 9.27 -12.16 -4.71
CA ALA A 39 9.80 -13.49 -5.01
C ALA A 39 10.26 -14.29 -3.77
N VAL A 40 10.60 -13.60 -2.68
CA VAL A 40 11.23 -14.23 -1.51
C VAL A 40 10.31 -14.14 -0.29
N PRO A 41 10.22 -15.19 0.57
CA PRO A 41 9.48 -15.10 1.83
C PRO A 41 10.01 -14.00 2.75
N MET A 42 9.11 -13.34 3.49
CA MET A 42 9.46 -12.19 4.34
C MET A 42 10.52 -12.55 5.41
N SER A 43 10.54 -13.76 5.94
CA SER A 43 11.56 -14.23 6.90
C SER A 43 13.00 -14.17 6.36
N ARG A 44 13.19 -14.03 5.05
CA ARG A 44 14.51 -13.92 4.40
C ARG A 44 14.86 -12.49 3.97
N TRP A 45 13.96 -11.53 4.17
CA TRP A 45 14.19 -10.15 3.76
C TRP A 45 15.22 -9.45 4.65
N ARG A 46 16.07 -8.65 4.01
CA ARG A 46 16.96 -7.68 4.68
C ARG A 46 16.22 -6.36 4.90
N ALA A 47 16.84 -5.46 5.67
CA ALA A 47 16.26 -4.14 5.98
C ALA A 47 15.81 -3.35 4.74
N GLY A 48 16.59 -3.38 3.64
CA GLY A 48 16.23 -2.68 2.40
C GLY A 48 14.94 -3.20 1.77
N THR A 49 14.79 -4.53 1.69
CA THR A 49 13.57 -5.18 1.18
C THR A 49 12.34 -4.87 2.05
N VAL A 50 12.50 -4.82 3.38
CA VAL A 50 11.43 -4.41 4.31
C VAL A 50 11.01 -2.96 4.08
N GLN A 51 11.96 -2.05 3.91
CA GLN A 51 11.69 -0.64 3.65
C GLN A 51 10.97 -0.46 2.30
N ALA A 52 11.46 -1.10 1.24
CA ALA A 52 10.83 -1.06 -0.08
C ALA A 52 9.41 -1.65 -0.06
N TRP A 53 9.19 -2.72 0.70
CA TRP A 53 7.85 -3.27 0.90
C TRP A 53 6.91 -2.29 1.61
N LEU A 54 7.36 -1.67 2.71
CA LEU A 54 6.54 -0.73 3.46
C LEU A 54 6.23 0.53 2.65
N GLU A 55 7.21 1.03 1.90
CA GLU A 55 7.10 2.22 1.08
C GLU A 55 6.25 1.99 -0.17
N VAL A 56 6.57 0.97 -0.96
CA VAL A 56 6.02 0.80 -2.31
C VAL A 56 4.81 -0.14 -2.32
N ILE A 57 4.93 -1.32 -1.70
CA ILE A 57 3.86 -2.34 -1.73
C ILE A 57 2.73 -1.95 -0.77
N MET A 58 3.07 -1.54 0.45
CA MET A 58 2.09 -1.12 1.44
C MET A 58 1.64 0.33 1.25
N ALA A 59 2.39 1.11 0.46
CA ALA A 59 2.16 2.53 0.20
C ALA A 59 2.10 3.35 1.50
N MET A 60 3.08 3.12 2.38
CA MET A 60 3.21 3.77 3.69
C MET A 60 4.56 4.49 3.88
N PRO A 61 4.93 5.44 2.97
CA PRO A 61 6.23 6.10 3.01
C PRO A 61 6.46 6.91 4.30
N MET A 62 5.39 7.35 4.98
CA MET A 62 5.51 8.14 6.21
C MET A 62 6.17 7.39 7.38
N TYR A 63 6.24 6.05 7.32
CA TYR A 63 6.81 5.23 8.40
C TYR A 63 8.21 4.69 8.09
N ILE A 64 8.80 5.02 6.92
CA ILE A 64 10.09 4.44 6.49
C ILE A 64 11.24 4.80 7.43
N ARG A 65 11.26 6.03 7.97
CA ARG A 65 12.33 6.46 8.87
C ARG A 65 12.35 5.65 10.16
N ALA A 66 11.20 5.57 10.84
CA ALA A 66 11.06 4.77 12.05
C ALA A 66 11.30 3.27 11.76
N CYS A 67 10.89 2.78 10.59
CA CYS A 67 11.17 1.41 10.15
C CYS A 67 12.68 1.17 9.97
N ALA A 68 13.41 2.08 9.33
CA ALA A 68 14.85 1.96 9.13
C ALA A 68 15.61 1.95 10.45
N GLU A 69 15.16 2.73 11.43
CA GLU A 69 15.75 2.81 12.77
C GLU A 69 15.48 1.53 13.58
N ASN A 70 14.25 0.99 13.54
CA ASN A 70 13.79 -0.05 14.47
C ASN A 70 13.65 -1.46 13.88
N VAL A 71 13.56 -1.61 12.55
CA VAL A 71 13.34 -2.91 11.89
C VAL A 71 14.50 -3.28 10.98
N LYS A 72 15.26 -4.30 11.37
CA LYS A 72 16.52 -4.69 10.68
C LYS A 72 16.39 -5.89 9.73
N SER A 73 15.26 -6.59 9.76
CA SER A 73 15.01 -7.73 8.87
C SER A 73 13.52 -8.06 8.81
N GLY A 74 13.11 -8.86 7.82
CA GLY A 74 11.73 -9.29 7.73
C GLY A 74 11.31 -10.24 8.85
N LYS A 75 12.24 -10.97 9.50
CA LYS A 75 11.92 -11.72 10.73
C LYS A 75 11.48 -10.81 11.87
N VAL A 76 12.11 -9.63 12.00
CA VAL A 76 11.72 -8.64 12.99
C VAL A 76 10.35 -8.07 12.63
N MET A 77 10.13 -7.70 11.36
CA MET A 77 8.81 -7.24 10.88
C MET A 77 7.70 -8.25 11.17
N LEU A 78 7.95 -9.53 10.87
CA LEU A 78 7.02 -10.64 11.14
C LEU A 78 6.76 -10.87 12.63
N ALA A 79 7.60 -10.36 13.54
CA ALA A 79 7.44 -10.57 14.98
C ALA A 79 6.75 -9.39 15.69
N LEU A 80 6.55 -8.24 15.00
CA LEU A 80 6.00 -7.04 15.63
C LEU A 80 4.58 -7.27 16.15
N THR A 81 4.34 -6.80 17.38
CA THR A 81 3.03 -6.73 18.02
C THR A 81 2.38 -5.37 17.80
N ASP A 82 1.09 -5.22 18.13
CA ASP A 82 0.42 -3.91 18.07
C ASP A 82 1.11 -2.85 18.95
N ALA A 83 1.72 -3.25 20.06
CA ALA A 83 2.50 -2.35 20.91
C ALA A 83 3.80 -1.90 20.22
N ASP A 84 4.49 -2.81 19.52
CA ASP A 84 5.70 -2.48 18.77
C ASP A 84 5.42 -1.59 17.56
N LEU A 85 4.27 -1.79 16.90
CA LEU A 85 3.84 -0.92 15.80
C LEU A 85 3.55 0.51 16.29
N GLU A 86 2.98 0.65 17.49
CA GLU A 86 2.73 1.97 18.09
C GLU A 86 4.01 2.63 18.55
N ALA A 87 4.80 1.94 19.38
CA ALA A 87 5.97 2.52 20.03
C ALA A 87 7.20 2.58 19.09
N GLY A 88 7.48 1.48 18.38
CA GLY A 88 8.67 1.34 17.53
C GLY A 88 8.52 2.01 16.16
N LEU A 89 7.33 1.97 15.55
CA LEU A 89 7.07 2.63 14.26
C LEU A 89 6.34 3.97 14.38
N GLY A 90 5.91 4.37 15.59
CA GLY A 90 5.20 5.63 15.81
C GLY A 90 3.79 5.67 15.19
N ILE A 91 3.15 4.51 14.99
CA ILE A 91 1.86 4.42 14.30
C ILE A 91 0.71 4.69 15.27
N SER A 92 0.42 5.97 15.51
CA SER A 92 -0.68 6.42 16.36
C SER A 92 -2.07 6.19 15.75
N ASN A 93 -2.20 6.26 14.42
CA ASN A 93 -3.47 6.00 13.74
C ASN A 93 -3.82 4.50 13.79
N SER A 94 -4.93 4.16 14.45
CA SER A 94 -5.36 2.78 14.64
C SER A 94 -5.66 2.04 13.33
N MET A 95 -6.10 2.75 12.28
CA MET A 95 -6.37 2.15 10.97
C MET A 95 -5.08 1.79 10.23
N HIS A 96 -4.05 2.63 10.32
CA HIS A 96 -2.73 2.34 9.74
C HIS A 96 -2.07 1.15 10.43
N ARG A 97 -2.18 1.10 11.76
CA ARG A 97 -1.68 -0.03 12.57
C ARG A 97 -2.37 -1.33 12.19
N ARG A 98 -3.70 -1.29 12.09
CA ARG A 98 -4.52 -2.45 11.69
C ARG A 98 -4.19 -2.91 10.28
N LYS A 99 -4.02 -2.00 9.31
CA LYS A 99 -3.54 -2.31 7.95
C LYS A 99 -2.23 -3.09 7.99
N LEU A 100 -1.23 -2.58 8.70
CA LEU A 100 0.10 -3.19 8.76
C LEU A 100 0.06 -4.54 9.50
N ARG A 101 -0.69 -4.66 10.59
CA ARG A 101 -0.89 -5.92 11.30
C ARG A 101 -1.55 -6.98 10.42
N LEU A 102 -2.60 -6.63 9.69
CA LEU A 102 -3.27 -7.55 8.76
C LEU A 102 -2.34 -7.99 7.64
N ALA A 103 -1.50 -7.09 7.13
CA ALA A 103 -0.49 -7.44 6.15
C ALA A 103 0.56 -8.40 6.74
N ILE A 104 1.11 -8.13 7.92
CA ILE A 104 2.08 -9.02 8.58
C ILE A 104 1.49 -10.43 8.76
N GLU A 105 0.23 -10.54 9.19
CA GLU A 105 -0.42 -11.83 9.34
C GLU A 105 -0.60 -12.55 8.01
N ASP A 106 -1.00 -11.85 6.94
CA ASP A 106 -1.10 -12.41 5.60
C ASP A 106 0.25 -12.96 5.10
N TYR A 107 1.36 -12.25 5.39
CA TYR A 107 2.70 -12.75 5.08
C TYR A 107 3.11 -13.97 5.93
N ARG A 108 2.70 -14.06 7.20
CA ARG A 108 2.93 -15.27 8.03
C ARG A 108 2.19 -16.48 7.47
N GLN A 109 0.95 -16.30 7.03
CA GLN A 109 0.16 -17.37 6.41
C GLN A 109 0.77 -17.79 5.07
N ALA A 110 1.29 -16.85 4.29
CA ALA A 110 2.02 -17.14 3.06
C ALA A 110 3.28 -17.99 3.30
N GLU A 111 4.01 -17.78 4.41
CA GLU A 111 5.15 -18.65 4.79
C GLU A 111 4.73 -20.09 5.08
N SER A 112 3.46 -20.32 5.41
CA SER A 112 2.88 -21.65 5.67
C SER A 112 2.36 -22.34 4.40
N GLY A 113 2.67 -21.80 3.21
CA GLY A 113 2.36 -22.42 1.91
C GLY A 113 1.07 -21.95 1.24
N HIS A 114 0.32 -21.03 1.85
CA HIS A 114 -1.00 -20.59 1.35
C HIS A 114 -0.92 -19.44 0.33
N GLY A 115 0.27 -18.89 0.06
CA GLY A 115 0.42 -17.65 -0.72
C GLY A 115 -0.19 -16.44 -0.02
N LEU A 116 -0.05 -15.25 -0.61
CA LEU A 116 -0.73 -14.05 -0.11
C LEU A 116 -2.22 -14.08 -0.48
N SER A 117 -3.07 -13.56 0.40
CA SER A 117 -4.49 -13.40 0.12
C SER A 117 -4.73 -12.50 -1.10
N LYS A 118 -5.79 -12.77 -1.86
CA LYS A 118 -6.22 -11.91 -2.98
C LYS A 118 -6.59 -10.49 -2.54
N ALA A 119 -7.00 -10.33 -1.28
CA ALA A 119 -7.22 -9.01 -0.68
C ALA A 119 -5.96 -8.12 -0.66
N ALA A 120 -4.75 -8.69 -0.72
CA ALA A 120 -3.51 -7.94 -0.83
C ALA A 120 -3.31 -7.24 -2.19
N GLU A 121 -4.04 -7.64 -3.23
CA GLU A 121 -3.99 -7.03 -4.57
C GLU A 121 -4.84 -5.74 -4.68
N LEU A 122 -5.70 -5.49 -3.69
CA LEU A 122 -6.56 -4.31 -3.63
C LEU A 122 -5.92 -3.22 -2.78
N ASP A 123 -5.08 -2.37 -3.38
CA ASP A 123 -4.50 -1.24 -2.65
C ASP A 123 -5.54 -0.18 -2.26
N HIS A 124 -5.13 0.74 -1.38
CA HIS A 124 -6.03 1.77 -0.85
C HIS A 124 -6.43 2.84 -1.87
N HIS A 125 -5.67 3.02 -2.96
CA HIS A 125 -6.08 3.91 -4.05
C HIS A 125 -7.23 3.29 -4.82
N TRP A 126 -7.11 2.01 -5.18
CA TRP A 126 -8.18 1.28 -5.87
C TRP A 126 -9.45 1.23 -5.04
N VAL A 127 -9.34 0.92 -3.73
CA VAL A 127 -10.50 0.91 -2.83
C VAL A 127 -11.16 2.30 -2.77
N ALA A 128 -10.36 3.36 -2.59
CA ALA A 128 -10.88 4.71 -2.43
C ALA A 128 -11.44 5.32 -3.72
N GLN A 129 -10.88 5.00 -4.89
CA GLN A 129 -11.19 5.66 -6.16
C GLN A 129 -12.12 4.84 -7.07
N ALA A 130 -11.90 3.52 -7.17
CA ALA A 130 -12.67 2.66 -8.06
C ALA A 130 -13.83 2.00 -7.31
N TRP A 131 -13.54 1.19 -6.30
CA TRP A 131 -14.55 0.39 -5.61
C TRP A 131 -15.63 1.24 -4.94
N LEU A 132 -15.24 2.30 -4.21
CA LEU A 132 -16.23 3.21 -3.61
C LEU A 132 -17.14 3.88 -4.63
N SER A 133 -16.63 4.20 -5.82
CA SER A 133 -17.41 4.80 -6.90
C SER A 133 -18.44 3.81 -7.45
N GLU A 134 -18.07 2.54 -7.61
CA GLU A 134 -18.98 1.47 -8.06
C GLU A 134 -20.04 1.13 -7.01
N VAL A 135 -19.71 1.19 -5.72
CA VAL A 135 -20.69 1.09 -4.62
C VAL A 135 -21.64 2.30 -4.60
N GLY A 136 -21.33 3.38 -5.32
CA GLY A 136 -22.13 4.60 -5.40
C GLY A 136 -21.88 5.57 -4.24
N LEU A 137 -20.71 5.48 -3.59
CA LEU A 137 -20.36 6.29 -2.42
C LEU A 137 -18.99 7.01 -2.54
N PRO A 138 -18.67 7.65 -3.69
CA PRO A 138 -17.37 8.31 -3.90
C PRO A 138 -17.10 9.46 -2.92
N GLN A 139 -18.13 10.04 -2.30
CA GLN A 139 -17.99 11.12 -1.32
C GLN A 139 -17.17 10.73 -0.07
N TYR A 140 -16.97 9.44 0.21
CA TYR A 140 -16.14 8.96 1.32
C TYR A 140 -14.68 8.67 0.92
N SER A 141 -14.33 8.86 -0.35
CA SER A 141 -13.01 8.52 -0.91
C SER A 141 -11.84 9.09 -0.10
N GLN A 142 -11.92 10.38 0.27
CA GLN A 142 -10.85 11.04 1.03
C GLN A 142 -10.59 10.35 2.38
N PHE A 143 -11.63 9.89 3.09
CA PHE A 143 -11.46 9.22 4.38
C PHE A 143 -10.84 7.84 4.21
N PHE A 144 -11.28 7.07 3.21
CA PHE A 144 -10.69 5.75 2.92
C PHE A 144 -9.22 5.88 2.49
N HIS A 145 -8.90 6.89 1.68
CA HIS A 145 -7.54 7.19 1.26
C HIS A 145 -6.66 7.60 2.46
N THR A 146 -7.13 8.57 3.26
CA THR A 146 -6.40 9.07 4.43
C THR A 146 -6.13 7.99 5.48
N HIS A 147 -7.05 7.03 5.64
CA HIS A 147 -6.91 5.90 6.57
C HIS A 147 -6.29 4.64 5.93
N LEU A 148 -5.80 4.74 4.68
CA LEU A 148 -5.09 3.69 3.95
C LEU A 148 -5.85 2.36 3.84
N VAL A 149 -7.18 2.42 3.70
CA VAL A 149 -8.06 1.24 3.66
C VAL A 149 -7.79 0.41 2.40
N ASP A 150 -7.01 -0.66 2.51
CA ASP A 150 -6.81 -1.67 1.46
C ASP A 150 -7.80 -2.83 1.60
N GLY A 151 -7.78 -3.78 0.65
CA GLY A 151 -8.68 -4.94 0.65
C GLY A 151 -8.64 -5.75 1.94
N ARG A 152 -7.45 -5.94 2.52
CA ARG A 152 -7.30 -6.63 3.81
C ARG A 152 -8.02 -5.86 4.92
N LEU A 153 -7.79 -4.56 5.06
CA LEU A 153 -8.49 -3.77 6.07
C LEU A 153 -10.00 -3.71 5.82
N LEU A 154 -10.39 -3.48 4.55
CA LEU A 154 -11.76 -3.44 4.06
C LEU A 154 -12.54 -4.70 4.45
N SER A 155 -11.91 -5.88 4.34
CA SER A 155 -12.52 -7.18 4.68
C SER A 155 -12.95 -7.30 6.14
N THR A 156 -12.44 -6.44 7.01
CA THR A 156 -12.63 -6.51 8.46
C THR A 156 -13.44 -5.33 9.03
N LEU A 157 -13.87 -4.38 8.18
CA LEU A 157 -14.58 -3.19 8.64
C LEU A 157 -15.94 -3.54 9.26
N THR A 158 -16.22 -2.93 10.40
CA THR A 158 -17.51 -3.01 11.09
C THR A 158 -18.31 -1.72 10.94
N ARG A 159 -19.60 -1.73 11.30
CA ARG A 159 -20.42 -0.49 11.37
C ARG A 159 -19.78 0.58 12.25
N THR A 160 -19.18 0.15 13.37
CA THR A 160 -18.48 1.05 14.29
C THR A 160 -17.26 1.68 13.63
N ASP A 161 -16.49 0.91 12.85
CA ASP A 161 -15.35 1.45 12.12
C ASP A 161 -15.79 2.48 11.07
N LEU A 162 -16.85 2.15 10.32
CA LEU A 162 -17.43 3.03 9.30
C LEU A 162 -17.86 4.39 9.89
N ASP A 163 -18.49 4.39 11.06
CA ASP A 163 -18.94 5.61 11.74
C ASP A 163 -17.77 6.37 12.37
N LYS A 164 -16.98 5.69 13.21
CA LYS A 164 -15.95 6.31 14.06
C LYS A 164 -14.74 6.81 13.27
N HIS A 165 -14.33 6.09 12.22
CA HIS A 165 -13.09 6.38 11.51
C HIS A 165 -13.33 6.93 10.10
N LEU A 166 -14.41 6.49 9.44
CA LEU A 166 -14.64 6.84 8.03
C LEU A 166 -15.80 7.83 7.84
N HIS A 167 -16.37 8.32 8.95
CA HIS A 167 -17.46 9.31 8.97
C HIS A 167 -18.71 8.92 8.17
N VAL A 168 -18.97 7.61 8.07
CA VAL A 168 -20.17 7.06 7.43
C VAL A 168 -21.25 6.83 8.48
N SER A 169 -21.91 7.91 8.93
CA SER A 169 -22.95 7.84 9.97
C SER A 169 -24.33 7.42 9.45
N LYS A 170 -24.61 7.65 8.15
CA LYS A 170 -25.89 7.29 7.52
C LYS A 170 -26.02 5.76 7.42
N LYS A 171 -27.02 5.20 8.11
CA LYS A 171 -27.27 3.74 8.15
C LYS A 171 -27.43 3.10 6.76
N ALA A 172 -28.05 3.82 5.81
CA ALA A 172 -28.19 3.36 4.43
C ALA A 172 -26.82 3.20 3.75
N HIS A 173 -25.93 4.19 3.89
CA HIS A 173 -24.58 4.13 3.32
C HIS A 173 -23.74 3.02 3.97
N GLN A 174 -23.85 2.85 5.30
CA GLN A 174 -23.23 1.72 5.99
C GLN A 174 -23.74 0.39 5.44
N GLY A 175 -25.04 0.28 5.14
CA GLY A 175 -25.64 -0.89 4.51
C GLY A 175 -25.04 -1.18 3.14
N SER A 176 -24.97 -0.20 2.27
CA SER A 176 -24.37 -0.35 0.93
C SER A 176 -22.91 -0.79 0.99
N LEU A 177 -22.09 -0.19 1.85
CA LEU A 177 -20.68 -0.58 2.01
C LEU A 177 -20.55 -2.02 2.51
N LEU A 178 -21.32 -2.42 3.51
CA LEU A 178 -21.24 -3.78 4.06
C LEU A 178 -21.71 -4.84 3.06
N LEU A 179 -22.72 -4.53 2.24
CA LEU A 179 -23.13 -5.41 1.14
C LEU A 179 -22.04 -5.50 0.05
N GLY A 180 -21.40 -4.39 -0.30
CA GLY A 180 -20.26 -4.39 -1.22
C GLY A 180 -19.08 -5.22 -0.70
N ILE A 181 -18.78 -5.11 0.61
CA ILE A 181 -17.76 -5.94 1.28
C ILE A 181 -18.17 -7.40 1.24
N GLN A 182 -19.44 -7.73 1.53
CA GLN A 182 -19.94 -9.09 1.46
C GLN A 182 -19.81 -9.67 0.05
N LEU A 183 -20.10 -8.90 -0.99
CA LEU A 183 -19.87 -9.30 -2.38
C LEU A 183 -18.39 -9.62 -2.63
N LEU A 184 -17.47 -8.77 -2.19
CA LEU A 184 -16.02 -9.05 -2.29
C LEU A 184 -15.64 -10.36 -1.56
N HIS A 185 -16.21 -10.63 -0.38
CA HIS A 185 -16.01 -11.91 0.32
C HIS A 185 -16.48 -13.10 -0.54
N MET A 186 -17.65 -13.02 -1.19
CA MET A 186 -18.14 -14.10 -2.07
C MET A 186 -17.22 -14.34 -3.28
N LEU A 187 -16.51 -13.29 -3.72
CA LEU A 187 -15.55 -13.37 -4.82
C LEU A 187 -14.11 -13.64 -4.35
N ASN A 188 -13.93 -13.96 -3.06
CA ASN A 188 -12.62 -14.13 -2.42
C ASN A 188 -11.67 -12.94 -2.64
N PHE A 189 -12.21 -11.71 -2.72
CA PHE A 189 -11.46 -10.48 -3.03
C PHE A 189 -10.67 -10.55 -4.35
N ASN A 190 -11.06 -11.42 -5.28
CA ASN A 190 -10.42 -11.50 -6.59
C ASN A 190 -10.80 -10.26 -7.43
N LYS A 191 -9.81 -9.38 -7.65
CA LYS A 191 -9.98 -8.11 -8.38
C LYS A 191 -10.50 -8.32 -9.80
N GLU A 192 -9.94 -9.29 -10.52
CA GLU A 192 -10.26 -9.54 -11.93
C GLU A 192 -11.72 -10.00 -12.08
N VAL A 193 -12.13 -10.95 -11.23
CA VAL A 193 -13.52 -11.44 -11.22
C VAL A 193 -14.48 -10.32 -10.89
N TYR A 194 -14.16 -9.51 -9.88
CA TYR A 194 -14.99 -8.37 -9.49
C TYR A 194 -15.16 -7.36 -10.63
N THR A 195 -14.06 -6.96 -11.30
CA THR A 195 -14.14 -6.03 -12.44
C THR A 195 -14.92 -6.58 -13.63
N HIS A 196 -14.92 -7.91 -13.84
CA HIS A 196 -15.71 -8.51 -14.91
C HIS A 196 -17.21 -8.51 -14.58
N THR A 197 -17.55 -8.78 -13.31
CA THR A 197 -18.95 -8.76 -12.84
C THR A 197 -19.55 -7.35 -12.75
N SER A 198 -18.75 -6.29 -12.56
CA SER A 198 -19.25 -4.92 -12.50
C SER A 198 -19.51 -4.29 -13.88
N HIS A 199 -19.00 -4.90 -14.95
CA HIS A 199 -19.15 -4.43 -16.34
C HIS A 199 -20.05 -5.31 -17.22
N THR A 200 -20.68 -6.34 -16.63
CA THR A 200 -21.70 -7.18 -17.29
C THR A 200 -23.10 -6.81 -16.80
#